data_AF-A0A961SFU6-F1
#
_entry.id   AF-A0A961SFU6-F1
#
_cell.length_a   1.000
_cell.length_b   1.000
_cell.length_c   1.000
_cell.angle_alpha   90.00
_cell.angle_beta   90.00
_cell.angle_gamma   90.00
#
_symmetry.space_group_name_H-M   'P 1'
#
loop_
_entity.id
_entity.type
_entity.pdbx_description
1 polymer ?
#
loop_
_entity_poly.entity_id
_entity_poly.type
_entity_poly.pdbx_seq_one_letter_code
_entity_poly.pdbx_strand_id
1 'polypeptide(L)'
;MFESILYFLLGFLCSALLALMVSPAIWSRAVMLTKRRIESSVPLTLNEIQADKDQLRAEFAMSTRRLELSIEELEEKAARQIIEINRKRDEMARLTEESREKLQMVQELENTASELRNRLADREEQLSKATDRLMETRAQLEARAMELERVKNELSGARADADARRVEVVAKDTSVANLQDQIDDLKKEITERDEKIALLGHKLERAEGDLNGERDRLSDFESRIATLQKQEKDMAERLQRRDREIASLREAGSDRETENGELSRQIIEEKGKTTKAEAKVARMSLDMEAVLSDATNENVKKAIATISTDRKALDKMLKEVTSERDSLLAELEDVRQAGGLDFESERRTHAILRERLNDLAAKVTAMTATLEGEASPINAILSEMKPAAKTAPARKGSKVTAKSKKPSLPSVEEMDSLADRIRALQDTARIRA
;
A
#
# COMPACT_ATOMS: atom_id res chain seq x y z
N MET A 1 -168.63 -160.05 -45.42
CA MET A 1 -167.34 -159.58 -44.85
C MET A 1 -166.11 -160.23 -45.49
N PHE A 2 -166.13 -161.52 -45.87
CA PHE A 2 -164.96 -162.17 -46.51
C PHE A 2 -164.59 -161.63 -47.92
N GLU A 3 -165.55 -161.25 -48.77
CA GLU A 3 -165.24 -160.73 -50.12
C GLU A 3 -164.33 -159.50 -50.12
N SER A 4 -164.56 -158.53 -49.23
CA SER A 4 -163.76 -157.30 -49.13
C SER A 4 -162.29 -157.58 -48.80
N ILE A 5 -162.04 -158.63 -48.00
CA ILE A 5 -160.69 -159.08 -47.63
C ILE A 5 -160.01 -159.75 -48.83
N LEU A 6 -160.76 -160.51 -49.63
CA LEU A 6 -160.23 -161.18 -50.83
C LEU A 6 -159.77 -160.17 -51.88
N TYR A 7 -160.58 -159.13 -52.18
CA TYR A 7 -160.19 -158.07 -53.12
C TYR A 7 -158.98 -157.26 -52.62
N PHE A 8 -158.88 -157.01 -51.32
CA PHE A 8 -157.70 -156.33 -50.74
C PHE A 8 -156.43 -157.17 -50.87
N LEU A 9 -156.50 -158.47 -50.56
CA LEU A 9 -155.38 -159.40 -50.74
C LEU A 9 -154.97 -159.52 -52.23
N LEU A 10 -155.94 -159.63 -53.14
CA LEU A 10 -155.67 -159.70 -54.58
C LEU A 10 -155.00 -158.41 -55.11
N GLY A 11 -155.49 -157.25 -54.69
CA GLY A 11 -154.91 -155.94 -55.02
C GLY A 11 -153.49 -155.76 -54.46
N PHE A 12 -153.26 -156.20 -53.21
CA PHE A 12 -151.93 -156.20 -52.60
C PHE A 12 -150.97 -157.12 -53.34
N LEU A 13 -151.40 -158.33 -53.70
CA LEU A 13 -150.57 -159.32 -54.38
C LEU A 13 -150.22 -158.88 -55.82
N CYS A 14 -151.15 -158.22 -56.52
CA CYS A 14 -150.90 -157.59 -57.81
C CYS A 14 -149.89 -156.44 -57.71
N SER A 15 -150.05 -155.56 -56.71
CA SER A 15 -149.12 -154.46 -56.43
C SER A 15 -147.71 -154.96 -56.10
N ALA A 16 -147.60 -155.99 -55.26
CA ALA A 16 -146.33 -156.60 -54.89
C ALA A 16 -145.62 -157.24 -56.09
N LEU A 17 -146.35 -157.90 -56.98
CA LEU A 17 -145.79 -158.54 -58.17
C LEU A 17 -145.28 -157.51 -59.20
N LEU A 18 -146.00 -156.39 -59.37
CA LEU A 18 -145.51 -155.26 -60.18
C LEU A 18 -144.24 -154.62 -59.59
N ALA A 19 -144.18 -154.42 -58.27
CA ALA A 19 -142.98 -153.90 -57.60
C ALA A 19 -141.77 -154.84 -57.79
N LEU A 20 -142.00 -156.16 -57.73
CA LEU A 20 -140.97 -157.18 -57.93
C LEU A 20 -140.46 -157.20 -59.38
N MET A 21 -141.32 -156.91 -60.36
CA MET A 21 -140.91 -156.75 -61.77
C MET A 21 -140.04 -155.50 -62.01
N VAL A 22 -140.28 -154.39 -61.30
CA VAL A 22 -139.56 -153.12 -61.49
C VAL A 22 -138.24 -153.08 -60.70
N SER A 23 -138.15 -153.77 -59.57
CA SER A 23 -136.97 -153.79 -58.68
C SER A 23 -135.61 -154.07 -59.41
N PRO A 24 -135.49 -155.07 -60.31
CA PRO A 24 -134.24 -155.34 -61.04
C PRO A 24 -133.78 -154.18 -61.94
N ALA A 25 -134.72 -153.41 -62.52
CA ALA A 25 -134.42 -152.28 -63.40
C ALA A 25 -133.86 -151.07 -62.62
N ILE A 26 -134.34 -150.85 -61.39
CA ILE A 26 -133.81 -149.80 -60.52
C ILE A 26 -132.42 -150.18 -60.00
N TRP A 27 -132.24 -151.42 -59.55
CA TRP A 27 -130.97 -151.88 -58.99
C TRP A 27 -129.82 -151.88 -60.01
N SER A 28 -130.06 -152.40 -61.22
CA SER A 28 -129.06 -152.39 -62.30
C SER A 28 -128.61 -150.96 -62.68
N ARG A 29 -129.53 -149.98 -62.66
CA ARG A 29 -129.20 -148.58 -62.94
C ARG A 29 -128.39 -147.91 -61.81
N ALA A 30 -128.65 -148.27 -60.56
CA ALA A 30 -127.86 -147.81 -59.41
C ALA A 30 -126.41 -148.36 -59.43
N VAL A 31 -126.26 -149.66 -59.76
CA VAL A 31 -124.93 -150.31 -59.89
C VAL A 31 -124.11 -149.67 -61.02
N MET A 32 -124.74 -149.32 -62.15
CA MET A 32 -124.00 -148.69 -63.26
C MET A 32 -123.50 -147.27 -62.93
N LEU A 33 -124.26 -146.49 -62.16
CA LEU A 33 -123.85 -145.15 -61.71
C LEU A 33 -122.73 -145.20 -60.67
N THR A 34 -122.79 -146.13 -59.72
CA THR A 34 -121.72 -146.32 -58.72
C THR A 34 -120.45 -146.86 -59.37
N LYS A 35 -120.55 -147.85 -60.26
CA LYS A 35 -119.41 -148.36 -61.04
C LYS A 35 -118.72 -147.25 -61.84
N ARG A 36 -119.46 -146.45 -62.63
CA ARG A 36 -118.90 -145.32 -63.38
C ARG A 36 -118.22 -144.26 -62.51
N ARG A 37 -118.73 -144.02 -61.29
CA ARG A 37 -118.14 -143.04 -60.36
C ARG A 37 -116.84 -143.54 -59.72
N ILE A 38 -116.72 -144.85 -59.52
CA ILE A 38 -115.50 -145.49 -59.02
C ILE A 38 -114.46 -145.59 -60.15
N GLU A 39 -114.88 -145.97 -61.36
CA GLU A 39 -114.04 -145.97 -62.56
C GLU A 39 -113.45 -144.58 -62.88
N SER A 40 -114.14 -143.49 -62.55
CA SER A 40 -113.61 -142.12 -62.71
C SER A 40 -112.73 -141.62 -61.55
N SER A 41 -112.48 -142.42 -60.51
CA SER A 41 -111.72 -142.02 -59.32
C SER A 41 -110.62 -143.00 -58.89
N VAL A 42 -110.44 -144.10 -59.62
CA VAL A 42 -109.42 -145.12 -59.38
C VAL A 42 -108.69 -145.43 -60.69
N PRO A 43 -107.36 -145.22 -60.79
CA PRO A 43 -106.61 -145.58 -61.99
C PRO A 43 -106.62 -147.10 -62.16
N LEU A 44 -107.16 -147.56 -63.29
CA LEU A 44 -107.38 -148.98 -63.59
C LEU A 44 -106.44 -149.49 -64.68
N THR A 45 -105.65 -148.61 -65.32
CA THR A 45 -104.65 -149.01 -66.33
C THR A 45 -103.22 -148.80 -65.83
N LEU A 46 -102.33 -149.70 -66.25
CA LEU A 46 -100.89 -149.62 -65.91
C LEU A 46 -100.24 -148.33 -66.44
N ASN A 47 -100.76 -147.79 -67.55
CA ASN A 47 -100.26 -146.57 -68.19
C ASN A 47 -100.58 -145.31 -67.38
N GLU A 48 -101.78 -145.23 -66.77
CA GLU A 48 -102.15 -144.12 -65.87
C GLU A 48 -101.28 -144.11 -64.61
N ILE A 49 -101.04 -145.29 -64.00
CA ILE A 49 -100.16 -145.41 -62.82
C ILE A 49 -98.71 -145.04 -63.16
N GLN A 50 -98.24 -145.33 -64.38
CA GLN A 50 -96.94 -144.87 -64.86
C GLN A 50 -96.91 -143.35 -65.09
N ALA A 51 -97.98 -142.78 -65.66
CA ALA A 51 -98.11 -141.34 -65.84
C ALA A 51 -98.12 -140.57 -64.51
N ASP A 52 -98.89 -141.01 -63.51
CA ASP A 52 -98.91 -140.41 -62.17
C ASP A 52 -97.53 -140.50 -61.49
N LYS A 53 -96.85 -141.64 -61.64
CA LYS A 53 -95.50 -141.84 -61.09
C LYS A 53 -94.47 -140.93 -61.75
N ASP A 54 -94.53 -140.76 -63.07
CA ASP A 54 -93.62 -139.90 -63.81
C ASP A 54 -93.98 -138.40 -63.65
N GLN A 55 -95.26 -138.07 -63.43
CA GLN A 55 -95.69 -136.74 -62.97
C GLN A 55 -95.12 -136.43 -61.59
N LEU A 56 -95.27 -137.32 -60.60
CA LEU A 56 -94.68 -137.13 -59.26
C LEU A 56 -93.16 -136.99 -59.34
N ARG A 57 -92.49 -137.79 -60.16
CA ARG A 57 -91.04 -137.64 -60.42
C ARG A 57 -90.70 -136.29 -61.04
N ALA A 58 -91.50 -135.78 -61.98
CA ALA A 58 -91.32 -134.47 -62.56
C ALA A 58 -91.58 -133.34 -61.55
N GLU A 59 -92.60 -133.45 -60.69
CA GLU A 59 -92.90 -132.50 -59.62
C GLU A 59 -91.78 -132.47 -58.56
N PHE A 60 -91.26 -133.64 -58.15
CA PHE A 60 -90.09 -133.72 -57.27
C PHE A 60 -88.84 -133.16 -57.96
N ALA A 61 -88.55 -133.51 -59.22
CA ALA A 61 -87.41 -132.97 -59.95
C ALA A 61 -87.50 -131.44 -60.13
N MET A 62 -88.68 -130.91 -60.46
CA MET A 62 -88.92 -129.47 -60.64
C MET A 62 -88.86 -128.72 -59.30
N SER A 63 -89.40 -129.26 -58.22
CA SER A 63 -89.31 -128.64 -56.89
C SER A 63 -87.90 -128.69 -56.33
N THR A 64 -87.17 -129.80 -56.49
CA THR A 64 -85.73 -129.88 -56.20
C THR A 64 -84.95 -128.86 -57.02
N ARG A 65 -85.16 -128.79 -58.35
CA ARG A 65 -84.45 -127.81 -59.20
C ARG A 65 -84.80 -126.36 -58.85
N ARG A 66 -86.03 -126.08 -58.45
CA ARG A 66 -86.46 -124.75 -57.98
C ARG A 66 -85.83 -124.39 -56.63
N LEU A 67 -85.66 -125.37 -55.74
CA LEU A 67 -84.94 -125.19 -54.49
C LEU A 67 -83.45 -124.93 -54.73
N GLU A 68 -82.78 -125.74 -55.57
CA GLU A 68 -81.40 -125.53 -56.01
C GLU A 68 -81.19 -124.11 -56.56
N LEU A 69 -82.03 -123.68 -57.51
CA LEU A 69 -81.95 -122.33 -58.09
C LEU A 69 -82.19 -121.24 -57.02
N SER A 70 -83.10 -121.46 -56.06
CA SER A 70 -83.33 -120.50 -54.98
C SER A 70 -82.17 -120.43 -53.98
N ILE A 71 -81.45 -121.54 -53.76
CA ILE A 71 -80.24 -121.58 -52.94
C ILE A 71 -79.12 -120.85 -53.69
N GLU A 72 -78.92 -121.15 -54.97
CA GLU A 72 -77.93 -120.49 -55.84
C GLU A 72 -78.16 -118.96 -55.90
N GLU A 73 -79.42 -118.52 -56.06
CA GLU A 73 -79.79 -117.10 -55.96
C GLU A 73 -79.50 -116.47 -54.58
N LEU A 74 -79.69 -117.21 -53.48
CA LEU A 74 -79.45 -116.72 -52.12
C LEU A 74 -77.95 -116.68 -51.80
N GLU A 75 -77.17 -117.67 -52.25
CA GLU A 75 -75.72 -117.70 -52.18
C GLU A 75 -75.11 -116.55 -52.99
N GLU A 76 -75.61 -116.28 -54.20
CA GLU A 76 -75.15 -115.14 -55.00
C GLU A 76 -75.47 -113.79 -54.31
N LYS A 77 -76.68 -113.63 -53.75
CA LYS A 77 -77.06 -112.45 -52.98
C LYS A 77 -76.19 -112.29 -51.72
N ALA A 78 -75.89 -113.38 -51.01
CA ALA A 78 -75.02 -113.36 -49.84
C ALA A 78 -73.58 -113.01 -50.21
N ALA A 79 -73.04 -113.57 -51.30
CA ALA A 79 -71.70 -113.23 -51.80
C ALA A 79 -71.60 -111.74 -52.20
N ARG A 80 -72.60 -111.21 -52.92
CA ARG A 80 -72.70 -109.78 -53.24
C ARG A 80 -72.73 -108.90 -51.98
N GLN A 81 -73.56 -109.26 -50.99
CA GLN A 81 -73.63 -108.55 -49.71
C GLN A 81 -72.31 -108.60 -48.92
N ILE A 82 -71.60 -109.73 -48.91
CA ILE A 82 -70.28 -109.84 -48.25
C ILE A 82 -69.26 -108.91 -48.92
N ILE A 83 -69.26 -108.83 -50.26
CA ILE A 83 -68.40 -107.90 -51.01
C ILE A 83 -68.75 -106.43 -50.67
N GLU A 84 -70.04 -106.09 -50.62
CA GLU A 84 -70.49 -104.74 -50.23
C GLU A 84 -70.11 -104.39 -48.78
N ILE A 85 -70.30 -105.32 -47.84
CA ILE A 85 -69.92 -105.15 -46.43
C ILE A 85 -68.40 -104.95 -46.30
N ASN A 86 -67.58 -105.73 -47.00
CA ASN A 86 -66.12 -105.57 -46.97
C ASN A 86 -65.70 -104.24 -47.59
N ARG A 87 -66.26 -103.85 -48.74
CA ARG A 87 -66.03 -102.52 -49.33
C ARG A 87 -66.42 -101.39 -48.37
N LYS A 88 -67.55 -101.52 -47.66
CA LYS A 88 -67.98 -100.53 -46.67
C LYS A 88 -67.10 -100.52 -45.41
N ARG A 89 -66.55 -101.66 -44.99
CA ARG A 89 -65.52 -101.72 -43.94
C ARG A 89 -64.23 -101.02 -44.37
N ASP A 90 -63.78 -101.22 -45.61
CA ASP A 90 -62.59 -100.55 -46.14
C ASP A 90 -62.80 -99.03 -46.27
N GLU A 91 -63.97 -98.59 -46.75
CA GLU A 91 -64.36 -97.18 -46.79
C GLU A 91 -64.42 -96.58 -45.37
N MET A 92 -64.99 -97.29 -44.40
CA MET A 92 -65.00 -96.86 -42.99
C MET A 92 -63.60 -96.79 -42.39
N ALA A 93 -62.74 -97.77 -42.64
CA ALA A 93 -61.36 -97.79 -42.12
C ALA A 93 -60.53 -96.60 -42.63
N ARG A 94 -60.66 -96.26 -43.92
CA ARG A 94 -60.05 -95.06 -44.51
C ARG A 94 -60.57 -93.78 -43.86
N LEU A 95 -61.89 -93.64 -43.72
CA LEU A 95 -62.49 -92.47 -43.09
C LEU A 95 -62.10 -92.32 -41.62
N THR A 96 -61.93 -93.42 -40.88
CA THR A 96 -61.43 -93.36 -39.49
C THR A 96 -59.97 -92.94 -39.42
N GLU A 97 -59.12 -93.36 -40.35
CA GLU A 97 -57.72 -92.94 -40.38
C GLU A 97 -57.59 -91.46 -40.79
N GLU A 98 -58.28 -91.02 -41.85
CA GLU A 98 -58.37 -89.61 -42.21
C GLU A 98 -58.89 -88.74 -41.05
N SER A 99 -59.87 -89.24 -40.29
CA SER A 99 -60.40 -88.52 -39.12
C SER A 99 -59.37 -88.47 -37.98
N ARG A 100 -58.54 -89.51 -37.83
CA ARG A 100 -57.46 -89.58 -36.83
C ARG A 100 -56.34 -88.61 -37.19
N GLU A 101 -55.88 -88.60 -38.43
CA GLU A 101 -54.89 -87.66 -38.96
C GLU A 101 -55.35 -86.21 -38.79
N LYS A 102 -56.61 -85.91 -39.16
CA LYS A 102 -57.21 -84.58 -38.99
C LYS A 102 -57.30 -84.18 -37.51
N LEU A 103 -57.63 -85.11 -36.61
CA LEU A 103 -57.66 -84.83 -35.17
C LEU A 103 -56.26 -84.52 -34.61
N GLN A 104 -55.23 -85.25 -35.05
CA GLN A 104 -53.84 -84.98 -34.68
C GLN A 104 -53.39 -83.61 -35.20
N MET A 105 -53.67 -83.29 -36.47
CA MET A 105 -53.36 -81.98 -37.05
C MET A 105 -54.07 -80.83 -36.32
N VAL A 106 -55.34 -81.01 -35.91
CA VAL A 106 -56.05 -80.02 -35.08
C VAL A 106 -55.36 -79.84 -33.73
N GLN A 107 -54.96 -80.93 -33.07
CA GLN A 107 -54.27 -80.85 -31.78
C GLN A 107 -52.88 -80.18 -31.89
N GLU A 108 -52.14 -80.40 -32.97
CA GLU A 108 -50.89 -79.69 -33.26
C GLU A 108 -51.11 -78.18 -33.53
N LEU A 109 -52.16 -77.84 -34.28
CA LEU A 109 -52.56 -76.44 -34.51
C LEU A 109 -53.04 -75.75 -33.23
N GLU A 110 -53.76 -76.45 -32.35
CA GLU A 110 -54.17 -75.93 -31.04
C GLU A 110 -52.97 -75.70 -30.12
N ASN A 111 -52.04 -76.66 -30.06
CA ASN A 111 -50.80 -76.55 -29.30
C ASN A 111 -49.97 -75.34 -29.78
N THR A 112 -49.71 -75.24 -31.08
CA THR A 112 -48.95 -74.12 -31.66
C THR A 112 -49.67 -72.77 -31.50
N ALA A 113 -51.00 -72.74 -31.63
CA ALA A 113 -51.78 -71.52 -31.34
C ALA A 113 -51.73 -71.14 -29.85
N SER A 114 -51.68 -72.10 -28.93
CA SER A 114 -51.49 -71.82 -27.49
C SER A 114 -50.09 -71.28 -27.20
N GLU A 115 -49.06 -71.84 -27.82
CA GLU A 115 -47.68 -71.38 -27.67
C GLU A 115 -47.49 -69.97 -28.24
N LEU A 116 -48.05 -69.68 -29.42
CA LEU A 116 -48.04 -68.35 -30.02
C LEU A 116 -48.77 -67.31 -29.17
N ARG A 117 -49.91 -67.67 -28.54
CA ARG A 117 -50.61 -66.79 -27.59
C ARG A 117 -49.77 -66.49 -26.36
N ASN A 118 -49.12 -67.50 -25.76
CA ASN A 118 -48.24 -67.30 -24.61
C ASN A 118 -47.04 -66.41 -24.97
N ARG A 119 -46.36 -66.67 -26.09
CA ARG A 119 -45.26 -65.84 -26.59
C ARG A 119 -45.69 -64.40 -26.91
N LEU A 120 -46.94 -64.20 -27.34
CA LEU A 120 -47.50 -62.88 -27.59
C LEU A 120 -47.76 -62.13 -26.27
N ALA A 121 -48.37 -62.79 -25.28
CA ALA A 121 -48.56 -62.23 -23.94
C ALA A 121 -47.21 -61.87 -23.25
N ASP A 122 -46.21 -62.74 -23.33
CA ASP A 122 -44.85 -62.46 -22.83
C ASP A 122 -44.24 -61.22 -23.50
N ARG A 123 -44.52 -61.00 -24.79
CA ARG A 123 -44.01 -59.84 -25.54
C ARG A 123 -44.79 -58.57 -25.26
N GLU A 124 -46.09 -58.65 -25.05
CA GLU A 124 -46.90 -57.53 -24.57
C GLU A 124 -46.47 -57.09 -23.17
N GLU A 125 -46.17 -58.03 -22.26
CA GLU A 125 -45.62 -57.73 -20.93
C GLU A 125 -44.19 -57.15 -20.99
N GLN A 126 -43.36 -57.62 -21.92
CA GLN A 126 -42.04 -57.01 -22.15
C GLN A 126 -42.16 -55.60 -22.73
N LEU A 127 -43.13 -55.35 -23.62
CA LEU A 127 -43.40 -54.02 -24.20
C LEU A 127 -43.97 -53.04 -23.18
N SER A 128 -44.87 -53.46 -22.28
CA SER A 128 -45.35 -52.60 -21.19
C SER A 128 -44.22 -52.23 -20.25
N LYS A 129 -43.45 -53.22 -19.73
CA LYS A 129 -42.27 -52.98 -18.89
C LYS A 129 -41.21 -52.10 -19.56
N ALA A 130 -41.00 -52.23 -20.87
CA ALA A 130 -40.10 -51.36 -21.62
C ALA A 130 -40.66 -49.93 -21.75
N THR A 131 -41.97 -49.78 -21.97
CA THR A 131 -42.65 -48.48 -22.06
C THR A 131 -42.62 -47.76 -20.71
N ASP A 132 -42.88 -48.45 -19.61
CA ASP A 132 -42.82 -47.88 -18.25
C ASP A 132 -41.42 -47.36 -17.92
N ARG A 133 -40.38 -48.15 -18.19
CA ARG A 133 -38.97 -47.73 -18.04
C ARG A 133 -38.62 -46.54 -18.94
N LEU A 134 -39.21 -46.45 -20.13
CA LEU A 134 -38.99 -45.35 -21.06
C LEU A 134 -39.68 -44.07 -20.55
N MET A 135 -40.88 -44.17 -19.98
CA MET A 135 -41.54 -43.05 -19.31
C MET A 135 -40.78 -42.60 -18.04
N GLU A 136 -40.30 -43.54 -17.23
CA GLU A 136 -39.50 -43.25 -16.04
C GLU A 136 -38.19 -42.52 -16.41
N THR A 137 -37.44 -43.03 -17.40
CA THR A 137 -36.19 -42.40 -17.85
C THR A 137 -36.42 -41.06 -18.53
N ARG A 138 -37.54 -40.85 -19.23
CA ARG A 138 -37.96 -39.52 -19.71
C ARG A 138 -38.21 -38.55 -18.56
N ALA A 139 -39.00 -38.95 -17.55
CA ALA A 139 -39.29 -38.11 -16.40
C ALA A 139 -38.01 -37.76 -15.61
N GLN A 140 -37.08 -38.71 -15.45
CA GLN A 140 -35.76 -38.46 -14.87
C GLN A 140 -34.95 -37.46 -15.72
N LEU A 141 -34.97 -37.59 -17.05
CA LEU A 141 -34.24 -36.69 -17.94
C LEU A 141 -34.82 -35.26 -17.96
N GLU A 142 -36.15 -35.12 -17.89
CA GLU A 142 -36.83 -33.82 -17.73
C GLU A 142 -36.50 -33.19 -16.37
N ALA A 143 -36.49 -33.97 -15.28
CA ALA A 143 -36.05 -33.49 -13.97
C ALA A 143 -34.58 -33.02 -13.99
N ARG A 144 -33.68 -33.78 -14.63
CA ARG A 144 -32.28 -33.35 -14.82
C ARG A 144 -32.14 -32.10 -15.69
N ALA A 145 -32.97 -31.94 -16.72
CA ALA A 145 -32.96 -30.72 -17.54
C ALA A 145 -33.40 -29.49 -16.72
N MET A 146 -34.43 -29.63 -15.88
CA MET A 146 -34.85 -28.58 -14.94
C MET A 146 -33.78 -28.27 -13.88
N GLU A 147 -33.11 -29.28 -13.32
CA GLU A 147 -31.96 -29.08 -12.41
C GLU A 147 -30.81 -28.34 -13.09
N LEU A 148 -30.48 -28.68 -14.34
CA LEU A 148 -29.41 -28.04 -15.11
C LEU A 148 -29.72 -26.57 -15.42
N GLU A 149 -30.95 -26.24 -15.85
CA GLU A 149 -31.35 -24.84 -16.03
C GLU A 149 -31.38 -24.06 -14.71
N ARG A 150 -31.79 -24.70 -13.59
CA ARG A 150 -31.72 -24.10 -12.25
C ARG A 150 -30.28 -23.75 -11.86
N VAL A 151 -29.35 -24.71 -11.97
CA VAL A 151 -27.92 -24.52 -11.64
C VAL A 151 -27.25 -23.53 -12.60
N LYS A 152 -27.64 -23.51 -13.88
CA LYS A 152 -27.16 -22.54 -14.88
C LYS A 152 -27.60 -21.11 -14.55
N ASN A 153 -28.82 -20.93 -14.05
CA ASN A 153 -29.33 -19.63 -13.58
C ASN A 153 -28.68 -19.20 -12.26
N GLU A 154 -28.41 -20.12 -11.34
CA GLU A 154 -27.59 -19.83 -10.14
C GLU A 154 -26.16 -19.43 -10.52
N LEU A 155 -25.55 -20.12 -11.48
CA LEU A 155 -24.20 -19.81 -11.97
C LEU A 155 -24.14 -18.47 -12.73
N SER A 156 -25.17 -18.11 -13.50
CA SER A 156 -25.22 -16.81 -14.17
C SER A 156 -25.43 -15.67 -13.17
N GLY A 157 -26.28 -15.86 -12.16
CA GLY A 157 -26.44 -14.93 -11.03
C GLY A 157 -25.13 -14.76 -10.25
N ALA A 158 -24.49 -15.85 -9.83
CA ALA A 158 -23.23 -15.81 -9.10
C ALA A 158 -22.07 -15.19 -9.92
N ARG A 159 -22.08 -15.33 -11.25
CA ARG A 159 -21.15 -14.63 -12.14
C ARG A 159 -21.42 -13.13 -12.18
N ALA A 160 -22.69 -12.72 -12.32
CA ALA A 160 -23.06 -11.30 -12.28
C ALA A 160 -22.69 -10.65 -10.94
N ASP A 161 -22.91 -11.35 -9.81
CA ASP A 161 -22.47 -10.90 -8.48
C ASP A 161 -20.94 -10.79 -8.37
N ALA A 162 -20.19 -11.73 -8.96
CA ALA A 162 -18.73 -11.71 -8.97
C ALA A 162 -18.19 -10.55 -9.84
N ASP A 163 -18.79 -10.29 -10.99
CA ASP A 163 -18.44 -9.16 -11.86
C ASP A 163 -18.80 -7.82 -11.21
N ALA A 164 -19.96 -7.71 -10.55
CA ALA A 164 -20.34 -6.53 -9.77
C ALA A 164 -19.35 -6.24 -8.64
N ARG A 165 -18.97 -7.27 -7.87
CA ARG A 165 -17.92 -7.15 -6.83
C ARG A 165 -16.56 -6.79 -7.42
N ARG A 166 -16.22 -7.30 -8.61
CA ARG A 166 -14.97 -6.94 -9.31
C ARG A 166 -14.96 -5.46 -9.71
N VAL A 167 -16.07 -4.93 -10.21
CA VAL A 167 -16.23 -3.49 -10.49
C VAL A 167 -16.13 -2.67 -9.19
N GLU A 168 -16.76 -3.12 -8.09
CA GLU A 168 -16.66 -2.46 -6.79
C GLU A 168 -15.23 -2.44 -6.24
N VAL A 169 -14.48 -3.54 -6.37
CA VAL A 169 -13.05 -3.61 -6.00
C VAL A 169 -12.24 -2.63 -6.84
N VAL A 170 -12.41 -2.61 -8.17
CA VAL A 170 -11.70 -1.65 -9.04
C VAL A 170 -12.06 -0.19 -8.69
N ALA A 171 -13.32 0.10 -8.35
CA ALA A 171 -13.73 1.44 -7.91
C ALA A 171 -13.14 1.82 -6.53
N LYS A 172 -12.95 0.85 -5.63
CA LYS A 172 -12.24 1.04 -4.36
C LYS A 172 -10.75 1.24 -4.58
N ASP A 173 -10.13 0.47 -5.48
CA ASP A 173 -8.71 0.59 -5.82
C ASP A 173 -8.40 1.96 -6.45
N THR A 174 -9.26 2.47 -7.36
CA THR A 174 -9.09 3.84 -7.88
C THR A 174 -9.34 4.91 -6.82
N SER A 175 -10.28 4.69 -5.89
CA SER A 175 -10.44 5.59 -4.75
C SER A 175 -9.23 5.58 -3.80
N VAL A 176 -8.58 4.43 -3.62
CA VAL A 176 -7.34 4.31 -2.83
C VAL A 176 -6.17 5.00 -3.54
N ALA A 177 -6.03 4.83 -4.85
CA ALA A 177 -5.02 5.54 -5.65
C ALA A 177 -5.21 7.06 -5.56
N ASN A 178 -6.43 7.58 -5.76
CA ASN A 178 -6.72 9.01 -5.62
C ASN A 178 -6.40 9.55 -4.20
N LEU A 179 -6.64 8.76 -3.15
CA LEU A 179 -6.28 9.13 -1.77
C LEU A 179 -4.77 9.06 -1.54
N GLN A 180 -4.06 8.13 -2.18
CA GLN A 180 -2.59 8.06 -2.14
C GLN A 180 -1.97 9.29 -2.83
N ASP A 181 -2.47 9.67 -4.00
CA ASP A 181 -2.05 10.89 -4.70
C ASP A 181 -2.29 12.14 -3.83
N GLN A 182 -3.46 12.27 -3.21
CA GLN A 182 -3.75 13.36 -2.25
C GLN A 182 -2.81 13.35 -1.04
N ILE A 183 -2.49 12.18 -0.50
CA ILE A 183 -1.52 12.04 0.60
C ILE A 183 -0.12 12.47 0.16
N ASP A 184 0.31 12.13 -1.05
CA ASP A 184 1.63 12.49 -1.57
C ASP A 184 1.73 13.96 -1.96
N ASP A 185 0.65 14.58 -2.45
CA ASP A 185 0.58 16.04 -2.63
C ASP A 185 0.57 16.78 -1.29
N LEU A 186 -0.19 16.31 -0.29
CA LEU A 186 -0.14 16.87 1.08
C LEU A 186 1.25 16.72 1.71
N LYS A 187 1.96 15.61 1.48
CA LYS A 187 3.37 15.46 1.91
C LYS A 187 4.27 16.50 1.25
N LYS A 188 4.13 16.75 -0.07
CA LYS A 188 4.88 17.81 -0.77
C LYS A 188 4.59 19.17 -0.16
N GLU A 189 3.31 19.50 0.08
CA GLU A 189 2.95 20.77 0.75
C GLU A 189 3.52 20.87 2.16
N ILE A 190 3.59 19.77 2.93
CA ILE A 190 4.25 19.75 4.24
C ILE A 190 5.74 20.04 4.08
N THR A 191 6.45 19.35 3.18
CA THR A 191 7.88 19.63 2.95
C THR A 191 8.15 21.06 2.49
N GLU A 192 7.31 21.62 1.61
CA GLU A 192 7.40 23.03 1.23
C GLU A 192 7.12 23.99 2.39
N ARG A 193 6.17 23.65 3.29
CA ARG A 193 5.88 24.46 4.48
C ARG A 193 7.04 24.37 5.48
N ASP A 194 7.64 23.20 5.66
CA ASP A 194 8.81 23.01 6.52
C ASP A 194 10.04 23.76 5.98
N GLU A 195 10.28 23.75 4.66
CA GLU A 195 11.30 24.60 4.02
C GLU A 195 11.01 26.10 4.22
N LYS A 196 9.75 26.54 4.07
CA LYS A 196 9.34 27.93 4.33
C LYS A 196 9.53 28.29 5.81
N ILE A 197 9.24 27.38 6.74
CA ILE A 197 9.45 27.55 8.18
C ILE A 197 10.95 27.65 8.48
N ALA A 198 11.80 26.80 7.90
CA ALA A 198 13.25 26.87 8.05
C ALA A 198 13.83 28.18 7.49
N LEU A 199 13.38 28.63 6.32
CA LEU A 199 13.76 29.92 5.73
C LEU A 199 13.30 31.11 6.57
N LEU A 200 12.12 31.04 7.20
CA LEU A 200 11.65 32.05 8.14
C LEU A 200 12.43 32.00 9.46
N GLY A 201 12.77 30.82 9.96
CA GLY A 201 13.64 30.61 11.11
C GLY A 201 15.02 31.26 10.92
N HIS A 202 15.69 30.99 9.79
CA HIS A 202 16.96 31.64 9.45
C HIS A 202 16.84 33.14 9.16
N LYS A 203 15.65 33.67 8.83
CA LYS A 203 15.42 35.11 8.74
C LYS A 203 15.23 35.73 10.13
N LEU A 204 14.53 35.05 11.01
CA LEU A 204 14.36 35.44 12.41
C LEU A 204 15.70 35.43 13.14
N GLU A 205 16.47 34.35 13.02
CA GLU A 205 17.83 34.20 13.58
C GLU A 205 18.77 35.31 13.10
N ARG A 206 18.74 35.66 11.81
CA ARG A 206 19.49 36.83 11.30
C ARG A 206 18.99 38.14 11.89
N ALA A 207 17.67 38.38 11.94
CA ALA A 207 17.10 39.60 12.49
C ALA A 207 17.36 39.73 14.01
N GLU A 208 17.39 38.63 14.75
CA GLU A 208 17.79 38.56 16.16
C GLU A 208 19.29 38.82 16.32
N GLY A 209 20.13 38.29 15.41
CA GLY A 209 21.56 38.60 15.33
C GLY A 209 21.83 40.08 15.04
N ASP A 210 21.13 40.66 14.06
CA ASP A 210 21.19 42.08 13.73
C ASP A 210 20.70 42.95 14.90
N LEU A 211 19.60 42.56 15.56
CA LEU A 211 19.05 43.27 16.73
C LEU A 211 19.99 43.18 17.94
N ASN A 212 20.64 42.04 18.16
CA ASN A 212 21.69 41.91 19.18
C ASN A 212 22.91 42.76 18.81
N GLY A 213 23.32 42.80 17.54
CA GLY A 213 24.40 43.66 17.06
C GLY A 213 24.10 45.16 17.22
N GLU A 214 22.87 45.60 16.96
CA GLU A 214 22.44 46.98 17.25
C GLU A 214 22.30 47.23 18.76
N ARG A 215 21.96 46.23 19.56
CA ARG A 215 21.92 46.32 21.03
C ARG A 215 23.31 46.42 21.65
N ASP A 216 24.28 45.69 21.12
CA ASP A 216 25.69 45.79 21.51
C ASP A 216 26.25 47.15 21.11
N ARG A 217 25.95 47.64 19.89
CA ARG A 217 26.27 49.01 19.48
C ARG A 217 25.60 50.05 20.36
N LEU A 218 24.35 49.84 20.77
CA LEU A 218 23.64 50.72 21.70
C LEU A 218 24.38 50.75 23.04
N SER A 219 24.83 49.60 23.55
CA SER A 219 25.63 49.50 24.78
C SER A 219 27.01 50.15 24.64
N ASP A 220 27.67 50.01 23.48
CA ASP A 220 28.91 50.74 23.16
C ASP A 220 28.67 52.25 23.12
N PHE A 221 27.57 52.72 22.52
CA PHE A 221 27.19 54.13 22.50
C PHE A 221 26.82 54.63 23.90
N GLU A 222 26.10 53.86 24.72
CA GLU A 222 25.80 54.16 26.12
C GLU A 222 27.08 54.25 26.95
N SER A 223 28.02 53.32 26.78
CA SER A 223 29.33 53.35 27.44
C SER A 223 30.14 54.57 27.01
N ARG A 224 30.10 54.92 25.71
CA ARG A 224 30.77 56.09 25.17
C ARG A 224 30.14 57.39 25.67
N ILE A 225 28.82 57.47 25.75
CA ILE A 225 28.09 58.57 26.40
C ILE A 225 28.48 58.65 27.88
N ALA A 226 28.59 57.55 28.61
CA ALA A 226 29.03 57.54 30.00
C ALA A 226 30.49 58.02 30.14
N THR A 227 31.40 57.66 29.22
CA THR A 227 32.77 58.19 29.21
C THR A 227 32.82 59.68 28.84
N LEU A 228 31.98 60.14 27.91
CA LEU A 228 31.88 61.55 27.52
C LEU A 228 31.27 62.38 28.66
N GLN A 229 30.23 61.90 29.32
CA GLN A 229 29.66 62.52 30.53
C GLN A 229 30.67 62.55 31.69
N LYS A 230 31.52 61.52 31.81
CA LYS A 230 32.63 61.55 32.76
C LYS A 230 33.67 62.60 32.34
N GLN A 231 34.04 62.68 31.07
CA GLN A 231 34.94 63.73 30.57
C GLN A 231 34.34 65.14 30.73
N GLU A 232 33.04 65.33 30.53
CA GLU A 232 32.35 66.59 30.82
C GLU A 232 32.36 66.92 32.30
N LYS A 233 32.16 65.93 33.20
CA LYS A 233 32.32 66.12 34.65
C LYS A 233 33.76 66.46 35.02
N ASP A 234 34.75 65.73 34.52
CA ASP A 234 36.17 65.98 34.77
C ASP A 234 36.60 67.35 34.20
N MET A 235 36.06 67.77 33.06
CA MET A 235 36.28 69.09 32.46
C MET A 235 35.53 70.20 33.20
N ALA A 236 34.32 69.95 33.69
CA ALA A 236 33.58 70.87 34.55
C ALA A 236 34.27 71.02 35.91
N GLU A 237 34.85 69.95 36.47
CA GLU A 237 35.71 70.02 37.66
C GLU A 237 37.01 70.79 37.38
N ARG A 238 37.65 70.58 36.22
CA ARG A 238 38.83 71.36 35.81
C ARG A 238 38.49 72.83 35.63
N LEU A 239 37.37 73.15 35.00
CA LEU A 239 36.84 74.51 34.90
C LEU A 239 36.54 75.08 36.29
N GLN A 240 35.86 74.34 37.17
CA GLN A 240 35.59 74.79 38.53
C GLN A 240 36.87 74.97 39.38
N ARG A 241 37.94 74.20 39.11
CA ARG A 241 39.27 74.42 39.70
C ARG A 241 39.93 75.68 39.12
N ARG A 242 39.88 75.90 37.80
CA ARG A 242 40.34 77.14 37.14
C ARG A 242 39.56 78.36 37.62
N ASP A 243 38.26 78.26 37.83
CA ASP A 243 37.40 79.33 38.35
C ASP A 243 37.73 79.64 39.82
N ARG A 244 38.04 78.62 40.63
CA ARG A 244 38.57 78.81 42.01
C ARG A 244 39.96 79.45 42.01
N GLU A 245 40.85 79.07 41.10
CA GLU A 245 42.15 79.73 40.91
C GLU A 245 41.97 81.18 40.46
N ILE A 246 41.07 81.46 39.52
CA ILE A 246 40.72 82.82 39.07
C ILE A 246 40.08 83.64 40.21
N ALA A 247 39.27 83.02 41.07
CA ALA A 247 38.74 83.66 42.27
C ALA A 247 39.88 84.04 43.23
N SER A 248 40.80 83.11 43.53
CA SER A 248 41.95 83.40 44.40
C SER A 248 42.92 84.43 43.80
N LEU A 249 43.08 84.47 42.47
CA LEU A 249 43.87 85.49 41.76
C LEU A 249 43.18 86.87 41.73
N ARG A 250 41.85 86.93 41.82
CA ARG A 250 41.11 88.19 42.01
C ARG A 250 41.18 88.68 43.46
N GLU A 251 41.13 87.77 44.43
CA GLU A 251 41.29 88.09 45.86
C GLU A 251 42.71 88.62 46.14
N ALA A 252 43.75 87.95 45.63
CA ALA A 252 45.15 88.44 45.63
C ALA A 252 45.40 89.69 44.74
N GLY A 253 44.40 90.11 43.94
CA GLY A 253 44.38 91.39 43.24
C GLY A 253 43.82 92.51 44.11
N SER A 254 42.73 92.24 44.85
CA SER A 254 42.12 93.17 45.80
C SER A 254 43.10 93.62 46.89
N ASP A 255 43.88 92.69 47.44
CA ASP A 255 44.90 92.99 48.46
C ASP A 255 46.08 93.82 47.92
N ARG A 256 46.31 93.79 46.59
CA ARG A 256 47.28 94.68 45.92
C ARG A 256 46.72 96.07 45.60
N GLU A 257 45.40 96.22 45.45
CA GLU A 257 44.79 97.55 45.24
C GLU A 257 44.71 98.36 46.54
N THR A 258 44.56 97.70 47.70
CA THR A 258 44.61 98.35 49.02
C THR A 258 46.00 98.87 49.36
N GLU A 259 47.07 98.09 49.17
CA GLU A 259 48.47 98.56 49.34
C GLU A 259 48.81 99.73 48.41
N ASN A 260 48.35 99.71 47.14
CA ASN A 260 48.58 100.81 46.20
C ASN A 260 47.83 102.10 46.58
N GLY A 261 46.69 101.99 47.26
CA GLY A 261 45.95 103.13 47.80
C GLY A 261 46.72 103.88 48.90
N GLU A 262 47.40 103.15 49.78
CA GLU A 262 48.18 103.74 50.89
C GLU A 262 49.49 104.37 50.40
N LEU A 263 50.20 103.71 49.48
CA LEU A 263 51.41 104.25 48.84
C LEU A 263 51.12 105.53 48.03
N SER A 264 49.97 105.59 47.35
CA SER A 264 49.53 106.79 46.61
C SER A 264 49.31 108.00 47.53
N ARG A 265 48.88 107.77 48.78
CA ARG A 265 48.64 108.83 49.77
C ARG A 265 49.95 109.41 50.31
N GLN A 266 50.97 108.56 50.53
CA GLN A 266 52.31 108.99 50.95
C GLN A 266 53.04 109.79 49.85
N ILE A 267 52.86 109.44 48.57
CA ILE A 267 53.45 110.17 47.44
C ILE A 267 52.89 111.60 47.30
N ILE A 268 51.60 111.83 47.65
CA ILE A 268 51.01 113.18 47.65
C ILE A 268 51.59 114.03 48.78
N GLU A 269 51.84 113.44 49.95
CA GLU A 269 52.40 114.17 51.09
C GLU A 269 53.87 114.56 50.88
N GLU A 270 54.68 113.70 50.26
CA GLU A 270 56.07 114.03 49.89
C GLU A 270 56.15 115.06 48.74
N LYS A 271 55.27 114.99 47.73
CA LYS A 271 55.19 116.04 46.68
C LYS A 271 54.72 117.41 47.22
N GLY A 272 54.03 117.43 48.37
CA GLY A 272 53.72 118.64 49.12
C GLY A 272 54.93 119.27 49.85
N LYS A 273 56.04 118.52 49.99
CA LYS A 273 57.29 118.97 50.62
C LYS A 273 58.30 119.46 49.57
N THR A 274 58.38 118.82 48.40
CA THR A 274 59.28 119.24 47.30
C THR A 274 58.91 120.61 46.71
N THR A 275 57.62 120.85 46.45
CA THR A 275 57.12 122.15 45.93
C THR A 275 57.40 123.34 46.86
N LYS A 276 57.49 123.10 48.19
CA LYS A 276 57.89 124.11 49.18
C LYS A 276 59.40 124.34 49.25
N ALA A 277 60.21 123.39 48.79
CA ALA A 277 61.65 123.54 48.63
C ALA A 277 62.00 124.28 47.33
N GLU A 278 61.35 123.93 46.22
CA GLU A 278 61.55 124.55 44.90
C GLU A 278 61.21 126.05 44.91
N ALA A 279 60.14 126.45 45.62
CA ALA A 279 59.79 127.87 45.82
C ALA A 279 60.80 128.66 46.67
N LYS A 280 61.65 127.98 47.47
CA LYS A 280 62.77 128.62 48.19
C LYS A 280 64.02 128.71 47.33
N VAL A 281 64.32 127.69 46.52
CA VAL A 281 65.46 127.69 45.59
C VAL A 281 65.30 128.80 44.54
N ALA A 282 64.12 128.95 43.93
CA ALA A 282 63.86 130.01 42.95
C ALA A 282 63.96 131.44 43.52
N ARG A 283 63.78 131.62 44.84
CA ARG A 283 63.98 132.91 45.51
C ARG A 283 65.45 133.18 45.82
N MET A 284 66.19 132.15 46.25
CA MET A 284 67.60 132.29 46.64
C MET A 284 68.54 132.40 45.43
N SER A 285 68.15 131.87 44.27
CA SER A 285 68.88 132.08 43.00
C SER A 285 68.79 133.52 42.47
N LEU A 286 67.75 134.28 42.84
CA LEU A 286 67.63 135.70 42.47
C LEU A 286 68.52 136.61 43.33
N ASP A 287 68.83 136.19 44.56
CA ASP A 287 69.72 136.92 45.48
C ASP A 287 71.20 136.52 45.32
N MET A 288 71.51 135.39 44.65
CA MET A 288 72.86 134.82 44.55
C MET A 288 73.64 135.18 43.26
N GLU A 289 73.03 135.90 42.30
CA GLU A 289 73.74 136.46 41.14
C GLU A 289 74.18 137.92 41.37
N ALA A 290 73.65 138.59 42.40
CA ALA A 290 73.98 139.97 42.73
C ALA A 290 75.19 140.15 43.68
N VAL A 291 75.57 139.11 44.43
CA VAL A 291 76.65 139.18 45.43
C VAL A 291 77.45 137.87 45.45
N LEU A 292 78.45 137.77 44.58
CA LEU A 292 79.85 137.45 44.96
C LEU A 292 80.75 137.55 43.71
N SER A 293 80.94 138.79 43.23
CA SER A 293 82.30 139.21 42.88
C SER A 293 83.12 139.19 44.16
N ASP A 294 83.62 138.00 44.51
CA ASP A 294 84.34 137.75 45.74
C ASP A 294 85.66 138.53 45.78
N ALA A 295 85.85 139.24 46.89
CA ALA A 295 87.15 139.38 47.48
C ALA A 295 87.04 139.18 49.00
N THR A 296 87.31 137.95 49.44
CA THR A 296 87.61 137.47 50.81
C THR A 296 86.38 137.16 51.72
N ASN A 297 86.34 136.07 52.52
CA ASN A 297 87.31 135.00 52.77
C ASN A 297 86.66 133.69 53.34
N GLU A 298 87.40 132.58 53.31
CA GLU A 298 87.28 131.38 54.19
C GLU A 298 85.99 130.50 54.16
N ASN A 299 86.00 129.33 53.47
CA ASN A 299 85.26 128.08 53.89
C ASN A 299 85.43 126.76 53.06
N VAL A 300 86.42 126.60 52.17
CA VAL A 300 86.44 125.47 51.19
C VAL A 300 86.70 124.05 51.76
N LYS A 301 87.23 123.89 52.98
CA LYS A 301 87.79 122.60 53.44
C LYS A 301 86.79 121.50 53.89
N LYS A 302 85.48 121.76 53.98
CA LYS A 302 84.50 120.75 54.46
C LYS A 302 83.89 119.84 53.37
N ALA A 303 84.00 120.19 52.09
CA ALA A 303 83.24 119.52 51.02
C ALA A 303 83.76 118.14 50.59
N ILE A 304 84.99 117.75 50.94
CA ILE A 304 85.67 116.58 50.35
C ILE A 304 85.43 115.26 51.13
N ALA A 305 85.00 115.32 52.39
CA ALA A 305 84.89 114.12 53.24
C ALA A 305 83.69 113.20 52.91
N THR A 306 82.56 113.77 52.47
CA THR A 306 81.27 113.06 52.35
C THR A 306 81.18 112.10 51.16
N ILE A 307 81.97 112.29 50.11
CA ILE A 307 81.85 111.48 48.87
C ILE A 307 82.43 110.06 49.04
N SER A 308 83.25 109.81 50.08
CA SER A 308 83.96 108.55 50.26
C SER A 308 83.14 107.41 50.90
N THR A 309 82.05 107.73 51.59
CA THR A 309 81.21 106.75 52.32
C THR A 309 80.33 105.94 51.38
N ASP A 310 79.74 106.61 50.39
CA ASP A 310 78.60 106.07 49.63
C ASP A 310 79.03 104.93 48.70
N ARG A 311 80.28 104.94 48.24
CA ARG A 311 80.85 103.88 47.40
C ARG A 311 80.89 102.51 48.07
N LYS A 312 81.00 102.44 49.41
CA LYS A 312 81.06 101.15 50.14
C LYS A 312 79.70 100.47 50.32
N ALA A 313 78.59 101.20 50.16
CA ALA A 313 77.25 100.62 50.29
C ALA A 313 76.86 99.74 49.08
N LEU A 314 77.31 100.11 47.88
CA LEU A 314 76.92 99.46 46.62
C LEU A 314 77.48 98.03 46.46
N ASP A 315 78.72 97.77 46.88
CA ASP A 315 79.35 96.43 46.76
C ASP A 315 78.65 95.35 47.59
N LYS A 316 77.86 95.73 48.60
CA LYS A 316 77.16 94.77 49.47
C LYS A 316 75.93 94.16 48.79
N MET A 317 75.17 94.97 48.04
CA MET A 317 73.92 94.55 47.38
C MET A 317 74.16 93.54 46.23
N LEU A 318 75.32 93.62 45.55
CA LEU A 318 75.62 92.72 44.42
C LEU A 318 75.80 91.24 44.81
N LYS A 319 76.11 90.93 46.08
CA LYS A 319 76.30 89.54 46.54
C LYS A 319 74.98 88.83 46.86
N GLU A 320 74.00 89.58 47.34
CA GLU A 320 72.71 89.06 47.79
C GLU A 320 71.89 88.51 46.61
N VAL A 321 71.87 89.26 45.50
CA VAL A 321 71.22 88.87 44.23
C VAL A 321 71.85 87.62 43.59
N THR A 322 73.13 87.33 43.84
CA THR A 322 73.76 86.12 43.26
C THR A 322 73.34 84.82 43.93
N SER A 323 72.95 84.84 45.21
CA SER A 323 72.46 83.65 45.93
C SER A 323 71.07 83.22 45.49
N GLU A 324 70.16 84.16 45.24
CA GLU A 324 68.75 83.87 44.89
C GLU A 324 68.61 83.16 43.53
N ARG A 325 69.51 83.47 42.59
CA ARG A 325 69.58 82.80 41.27
C ARG A 325 69.88 81.31 41.41
N ASP A 326 70.78 80.94 42.31
CA ASP A 326 71.30 79.57 42.40
C ASP A 326 70.29 78.64 43.10
N SER A 327 69.43 79.16 43.98
CA SER A 327 68.29 78.42 44.53
C SER A 327 67.22 78.09 43.49
N LEU A 328 66.91 79.01 42.58
CA LEU A 328 65.85 78.83 41.57
C LEU A 328 66.20 77.80 40.49
N LEU A 329 67.48 77.45 40.33
CA LEU A 329 67.92 76.41 39.40
C LEU A 329 67.70 74.98 39.93
N ALA A 330 67.71 74.78 41.24
CA ALA A 330 67.47 73.47 41.85
C ALA A 330 66.00 73.02 41.71
N GLU A 331 65.06 73.95 41.93
CA GLU A 331 63.61 73.69 41.85
C GLU A 331 63.13 73.25 40.45
N LEU A 332 63.88 73.58 39.41
CA LEU A 332 63.59 73.21 38.01
C LEU A 332 63.99 71.78 37.64
N GLU A 333 64.93 71.14 38.37
CA GLU A 333 65.33 69.75 38.07
C GLU A 333 64.34 68.72 38.64
N ASP A 334 63.79 68.95 39.83
CA ASP A 334 62.82 68.03 40.47
C ASP A 334 61.53 67.88 39.65
N VAL A 335 61.01 68.98 39.10
CA VAL A 335 59.83 68.98 38.21
C VAL A 335 60.06 68.13 36.96
N ARG A 336 61.32 67.97 36.52
CA ARG A 336 61.67 67.23 35.31
C ARG A 336 61.74 65.73 35.51
N GLN A 337 62.04 65.24 36.72
CA GLN A 337 62.11 63.80 37.00
C GLN A 337 60.72 63.15 37.17
N ALA A 338 59.74 63.90 37.69
CA ALA A 338 58.38 63.40 37.93
C ALA A 338 57.66 62.91 36.64
N GLY A 339 57.96 63.51 35.48
CA GLY A 339 57.31 63.17 34.20
C GLY A 339 57.80 61.89 33.52
N GLY A 340 58.79 61.18 34.07
CA GLY A 340 59.42 60.02 33.41
C GLY A 340 58.75 58.66 33.67
N LEU A 341 58.05 58.51 34.79
CA LEU A 341 57.67 57.19 35.32
C LEU A 341 56.39 56.61 34.70
N ASP A 342 55.43 57.44 34.32
CA ASP A 342 54.14 56.98 33.76
C ASP A 342 54.31 56.31 32.39
N PHE A 343 55.21 56.83 31.55
CA PHE A 343 55.40 56.41 30.15
C PHE A 343 55.97 55.00 29.97
N GLU A 344 56.66 54.46 30.98
CA GLU A 344 57.10 53.06 30.95
C GLU A 344 55.99 52.06 31.26
N SER A 345 55.00 52.46 32.07
CA SER A 345 53.92 51.57 32.50
C SER A 345 52.99 51.20 31.33
N GLU A 346 52.60 52.19 30.53
CA GLU A 346 51.73 52.02 29.35
C GLU A 346 52.37 51.17 28.25
N ARG A 347 53.70 51.25 28.09
CA ARG A 347 54.41 50.43 27.10
C ARG A 347 54.37 48.93 27.44
N ARG A 348 54.43 48.58 28.73
CA ARG A 348 54.42 47.19 29.19
C ARG A 348 53.04 46.55 28.99
N THR A 349 51.96 47.27 29.25
CA THR A 349 50.58 46.77 29.00
C THR A 349 50.28 46.62 27.51
N HIS A 350 50.68 47.57 26.67
CA HIS A 350 50.52 47.47 25.21
C HIS A 350 51.35 46.34 24.58
N ALA A 351 52.50 45.96 25.16
CA ALA A 351 53.28 44.81 24.71
C ALA A 351 52.54 43.48 24.95
N ILE A 352 52.01 43.27 26.16
CA ILE A 352 51.26 42.06 26.55
C ILE A 352 49.98 41.92 25.71
N LEU A 353 49.31 43.03 25.37
CA LEU A 353 48.13 42.98 24.49
C LEU A 353 48.48 42.50 23.07
N ARG A 354 49.63 42.93 22.52
CA ARG A 354 50.09 42.52 21.17
C ARG A 354 50.51 41.05 21.12
N GLU A 355 51.15 40.55 22.17
CA GLU A 355 51.53 39.13 22.29
C GLU A 355 50.30 38.23 22.22
N ARG A 356 49.28 38.50 23.06
CA ARG A 356 48.02 37.72 23.08
C ARG A 356 47.24 37.78 21.77
N LEU A 357 47.27 38.92 21.09
CA LEU A 357 46.55 39.10 19.82
C LEU A 357 47.25 38.36 18.67
N ASN A 358 48.58 38.29 18.67
CA ASN A 358 49.35 37.44 17.75
C ASN A 358 49.11 35.94 18.01
N ASP A 359 49.10 35.49 19.27
CA ASP A 359 48.81 34.08 19.61
C ASP A 359 47.41 33.64 19.19
N LEU A 360 46.41 34.52 19.34
CA LEU A 360 45.05 34.26 18.89
C LEU A 360 44.98 34.16 17.36
N ALA A 361 45.64 35.08 16.64
CA ALA A 361 45.73 35.05 15.19
C ALA A 361 46.45 33.79 14.67
N ALA A 362 47.52 33.34 15.33
CA ALA A 362 48.24 32.12 15.00
C ALA A 362 47.38 30.85 15.18
N LYS A 363 46.54 30.80 16.23
CA LYS A 363 45.59 29.70 16.44
C LYS A 363 44.48 29.67 15.39
N VAL A 364 43.89 30.83 15.06
CA VAL A 364 42.83 30.91 14.05
C VAL A 364 43.35 30.51 12.67
N THR A 365 44.53 31.02 12.25
CA THR A 365 45.14 30.66 10.96
C THR A 365 45.57 29.20 10.87
N ALA A 366 46.05 28.60 11.97
CA ALA A 366 46.32 27.17 12.03
C ALA A 366 45.04 26.33 11.92
N MET A 367 43.95 26.75 12.61
CA MET A 367 42.68 26.04 12.58
C MET A 367 42.02 26.09 11.19
N THR A 368 42.04 27.24 10.51
CA THR A 368 41.53 27.35 9.13
C THR A 368 42.37 26.52 8.15
N ALA A 369 43.70 26.52 8.29
CA ALA A 369 44.56 25.68 7.46
C ALA A 369 44.29 24.17 7.65
N THR A 370 43.94 23.72 8.87
CA THR A 370 43.54 22.31 9.11
C THR A 370 42.17 21.94 8.57
N LEU A 371 41.24 22.90 8.44
CA LEU A 371 39.88 22.66 7.94
C LEU A 371 39.80 22.69 6.40
N GLU A 372 40.64 23.49 5.74
CA GLU A 372 40.64 23.65 4.28
C GLU A 372 41.57 22.64 3.54
N GLY A 373 42.49 21.98 4.25
CA GLY A 373 43.38 20.96 3.69
C GLY A 373 44.43 21.51 2.70
N GLU A 374 44.97 20.62 1.84
CA GLU A 374 46.07 20.96 0.91
C GLU A 374 45.70 22.05 -0.12
N ALA A 375 44.41 22.32 -0.34
CA ALA A 375 43.92 23.34 -1.28
C ALA A 375 43.76 24.75 -0.67
N SER A 376 44.10 24.96 0.61
CA SER A 376 43.95 26.27 1.27
C SER A 376 44.83 27.37 0.65
N PRO A 377 44.29 28.57 0.36
CA PRO A 377 45.08 29.76 -0.02
C PRO A 377 46.14 30.16 1.03
N ILE A 378 45.95 29.77 2.29
CA ILE A 378 46.88 30.07 3.39
C ILE A 378 48.21 29.32 3.20
N ASN A 379 48.16 28.08 2.69
CA ASN A 379 49.35 27.29 2.41
C ASN A 379 50.17 27.87 1.24
N ALA A 380 49.49 28.43 0.23
CA ALA A 380 50.15 29.16 -0.85
C ALA A 380 50.93 30.37 -0.30
N ILE A 381 50.30 31.22 0.52
CA ILE A 381 50.92 32.40 1.13
C ILE A 381 52.10 32.02 2.05
N LEU A 382 51.98 30.94 2.83
CA LEU A 382 53.08 30.43 3.66
C LEU A 382 54.25 29.90 2.82
N SER A 383 53.99 29.32 1.65
CA SER A 383 55.03 28.85 0.73
C SER A 383 55.76 30.00 0.03
N GLU A 384 55.08 31.12 -0.23
CA GLU A 384 55.67 32.34 -0.81
C GLU A 384 56.51 33.14 0.22
N MET A 385 56.22 33.01 1.52
CA MET A 385 56.77 33.91 2.55
C MET A 385 57.87 33.27 3.43
N LYS A 386 58.99 32.91 2.81
CA LYS A 386 60.26 32.56 3.51
C LYS A 386 61.08 33.85 3.78
N PRO A 387 61.68 34.05 4.97
CA PRO A 387 61.85 35.40 5.51
C PRO A 387 63.01 36.19 4.88
N ALA A 388 62.68 37.26 4.17
CA ALA A 388 63.64 38.29 3.74
C ALA A 388 63.99 39.23 4.89
N ALA A 389 65.28 39.41 5.15
CA ALA A 389 65.78 40.26 6.21
C ALA A 389 65.62 41.77 5.91
N LYS A 390 65.57 42.56 6.99
CA LYS A 390 66.01 43.95 7.13
C LYS A 390 66.57 44.63 5.85
N THR A 391 65.77 45.44 5.14
CA THR A 391 66.27 46.64 4.44
C THR A 391 65.15 47.64 4.11
N ALA A 392 65.14 48.77 4.81
CA ALA A 392 65.18 50.07 4.15
C ALA A 392 66.66 50.56 4.22
N PRO A 393 67.12 51.59 3.48
CA PRO A 393 66.43 52.43 2.48
C PRO A 393 67.26 52.65 1.18
N ALA A 394 66.77 53.45 0.22
CA ALA A 394 67.65 54.26 -0.66
C ALA A 394 66.91 55.43 -1.36
N ARG A 395 67.06 56.66 -0.84
CA ARG A 395 66.74 57.90 -1.56
C ARG A 395 67.94 58.35 -2.39
N LYS A 396 67.72 58.73 -3.65
CA LYS A 396 68.40 59.86 -4.32
C LYS A 396 67.38 61.03 -4.33
N GLY A 397 67.70 62.30 -4.13
CA GLY A 397 68.96 62.94 -3.77
C GLY A 397 69.14 64.28 -4.51
N SER A 398 68.89 65.43 -3.85
CA SER A 398 69.61 66.71 -4.03
C SER A 398 69.00 67.82 -3.15
N LYS A 399 69.85 68.59 -2.46
CA LYS A 399 69.64 69.96 -1.89
C LYS A 399 68.45 70.17 -0.91
N VAL A 400 68.58 70.80 0.27
CA VAL A 400 69.61 71.71 0.82
C VAL A 400 69.93 71.37 2.29
N THR A 401 71.24 71.21 2.56
CA THR A 401 72.04 71.29 3.83
C THR A 401 71.34 71.25 5.22
N ALA A 402 71.63 70.32 6.15
CA ALA A 402 72.91 69.93 6.81
C ALA A 402 73.36 70.92 7.93
N LYS A 403 74.00 70.51 9.05
CA LYS A 403 74.80 69.28 9.30
C LYS A 403 75.04 68.97 10.80
N SER A 404 75.35 67.70 11.08
CA SER A 404 76.23 67.17 12.17
C SER A 404 75.58 66.82 13.54
N LYS A 405 76.07 65.82 14.32
CA LYS A 405 77.27 64.95 14.18
C LYS A 405 77.08 63.59 14.90
N LYS A 406 77.68 62.50 14.37
CA LYS A 406 77.95 61.20 15.04
C LYS A 406 79.10 61.35 16.07
N PRO A 407 79.45 60.38 16.96
CA PRO A 407 79.35 58.89 16.88
C PRO A 407 78.50 58.29 18.05
N SER A 408 78.52 57.01 18.48
CA SER A 408 79.42 55.85 18.25
C SER A 408 78.69 54.47 18.34
N LEU A 409 79.48 53.39 18.38
CA LEU A 409 79.20 51.99 18.77
C LEU A 409 80.31 51.59 19.80
N PRO A 410 80.17 50.57 20.67
CA PRO A 410 80.17 49.17 20.23
C PRO A 410 79.16 48.22 20.91
N SER A 411 78.91 47.11 20.23
CA SER A 411 78.29 45.88 20.74
C SER A 411 79.36 44.79 20.80
N VAL A 412 79.35 43.97 21.85
CA VAL A 412 80.29 42.84 22.01
C VAL A 412 79.51 41.64 22.58
N GLU A 413 79.50 40.55 21.82
CA GLU A 413 79.31 39.14 22.23
C GLU A 413 77.98 38.74 22.95
N GLU A 414 77.46 37.51 22.85
CA GLU A 414 77.93 36.33 22.12
C GLU A 414 76.77 35.44 21.64
N MET A 415 77.11 34.35 20.94
CA MET A 415 76.16 33.31 20.55
C MET A 415 75.70 32.49 21.76
N ASP A 416 74.52 31.88 21.68
CA ASP A 416 74.35 30.55 22.26
C ASP A 416 73.26 29.76 21.51
N SER A 417 73.69 28.71 20.81
CA SER A 417 72.82 27.94 19.94
C SER A 417 71.92 27.00 20.74
N LEU A 418 70.68 26.83 20.30
CA LEU A 418 69.78 25.82 20.89
C LEU A 418 70.31 24.39 20.68
N ALA A 419 71.24 24.18 19.73
CA ALA A 419 71.97 22.93 19.56
C ALA A 419 72.83 22.56 20.80
N ASP A 420 73.45 23.55 21.46
CA ASP A 420 74.26 23.31 22.65
C ASP A 420 73.38 23.17 23.91
N ARG A 421 72.21 23.83 23.95
CA ARG A 421 71.17 23.56 24.94
C ARG A 421 70.59 22.14 24.84
N ILE A 422 70.49 21.57 23.63
CA ILE A 422 70.06 20.18 23.42
C ILE A 422 71.12 19.20 23.92
N ARG A 423 72.43 19.47 23.74
CA ARG A 423 73.50 18.68 24.36
C ARG A 423 73.43 18.71 25.89
N ALA A 424 73.29 19.90 26.49
CA ALA A 424 73.17 20.03 27.94
C ALA A 424 71.99 19.25 28.55
N LEU A 425 70.87 19.14 27.82
CA LEU A 425 69.71 18.33 28.21
C LEU A 425 69.89 16.82 27.97
N GLN A 426 70.78 16.41 27.06
CA GLN A 426 71.06 14.99 26.79
C GLN A 426 72.13 14.41 27.74
N ASP A 427 73.12 15.20 28.15
CA ASP A 427 74.14 14.76 29.11
C ASP A 427 73.60 14.71 30.55
N THR A 428 72.70 15.63 30.92
CA THR A 428 72.03 15.59 32.24
C THR A 428 71.07 14.40 32.42
N ALA A 429 70.54 13.85 31.33
CA ALA A 429 69.70 12.64 31.34
C ALA A 429 70.48 11.32 31.53
N ARG A 430 71.83 11.35 31.53
CA ARG A 430 72.69 10.14 31.63
C ARG A 430 73.38 9.93 32.98
N ILE A 431 73.18 10.82 33.97
CA ILE A 431 73.96 10.81 35.23
C ILE A 431 73.12 10.46 36.49
N ARG A 432 71.81 10.14 36.35
CA ARG A 432 71.02 9.50 37.42
C ARG A 432 70.11 8.38 36.90
N ALA A 433 70.76 7.25 36.63
CA ALA A 433 70.26 5.94 37.05
C ALA A 433 70.90 5.61 38.41
#